data_AF-A0A0A2AI59-F1
#
_entry.id   AF-A0A0A2AI59-F1
#
_cell.length_a   1.000
_cell.length_b   1.000
_cell.length_c   1.000
_cell.angle_alpha   90.00
_cell.angle_beta   90.00
_cell.angle_gamma   90.00
#
_symmetry.space_group_name_H-M   'P 1'
#
loop_
_entity.id
_entity.type
_entity.pdbx_description
1 polymer ?
#
loop_
_entity_poly.entity_id
_entity_poly.type
_entity_poly.pdbx_seq_one_letter_code
_entity_poly.pdbx_strand_id
1 'polypeptide(L)' 'MRDYDFQEKHFQIFDPIESYFECITSFDMRNGRCISKCVEILKRNDN' A
#
# COMPACT_ATOMS: atom_id res chain seq x y z
N MET A 1 17.00 17.46 -23.73
CA MET A 1 16.29 16.65 -22.72
C MET A 1 15.79 17.64 -21.69
N ARG A 2 14.48 17.86 -21.57
CA ARG A 2 13.94 18.86 -20.63
C ARG A 2 13.95 18.30 -19.21
N ASP A 3 14.40 19.15 -18.32
CA ASP A 3 14.42 19.11 -16.88
C ASP A 3 13.16 18.44 -16.31
N TYR A 4 13.34 17.22 -15.80
CA TYR A 4 12.51 16.70 -14.72
C TYR A 4 13.48 16.43 -13.58
N ASP A 5 13.94 17.51 -12.95
CA ASP A 5 14.44 17.48 -11.58
C ASP A 5 13.24 17.08 -10.72
N PHE A 6 12.97 15.77 -10.69
CA PHE A 6 11.94 15.16 -9.86
C PHE A 6 12.47 15.30 -8.45
N GLN A 7 12.32 16.49 -7.87
CA GLN A 7 12.58 16.73 -6.47
C GLN A 7 11.87 15.60 -5.73
N GLU A 8 12.65 14.69 -5.16
CA GLU A 8 12.26 13.57 -4.32
C GLU A 8 11.63 14.11 -3.03
N LYS A 9 10.55 14.87 -3.17
CA LYS A 9 9.54 14.98 -2.14
C LYS A 9 8.90 13.60 -2.11
N HIS A 10 9.52 12.72 -1.33
CA HIS A 10 8.82 11.67 -0.60
C HIS A 10 7.72 12.35 0.25
N PHE A 11 6.70 12.91 -0.40
CA PHE A 11 5.37 12.77 0.14
C PHE A 11 5.18 11.27 0.17
N GLN A 12 5.32 10.68 1.36
CA GLN A 12 4.69 9.39 1.63
C GLN A 12 3.19 9.64 1.49
N ILE A 13 2.72 9.78 0.24
CA ILE A 13 1.32 9.69 -0.11
C ILE A 13 0.99 8.27 0.29
N PHE A 14 0.34 8.12 1.44
CA PHE A 14 -0.10 6.83 1.91
C PHE A 14 -1.15 6.35 0.90
N ASP A 15 -0.71 5.54 -0.05
CA ASP A 15 -1.60 4.97 -1.05
C ASP A 15 -2.18 3.66 -0.49
N PRO A 16 -3.50 3.61 -0.25
CA PRO A 16 -4.13 2.44 0.33
C PRO A 16 -4.12 1.24 -0.64
N ILE A 17 -4.02 1.47 -1.95
CA ILE A 17 -3.94 0.42 -2.96
C ILE A 17 -2.55 -0.24 -2.90
N GLU A 18 -1.47 0.54 -2.89
CA GLU A 18 -0.10 0.04 -2.74
C GLU A 18 0.06 -0.74 -1.43
N SER A 19 -0.47 -0.19 -0.33
CA SER A 19 -0.45 -0.86 0.98
C SER A 19 -1.23 -2.18 0.99
N TYR A 20 -2.32 -2.27 0.22
CA TYR A 20 -3.07 -3.51 0.03
C TYR A 20 -2.27 -4.56 -0.74
N PHE A 21 -1.58 -4.16 -1.82
CA PHE A 21 -0.70 -5.05 -2.58
C PHE A 21 0.50 -5.54 -1.77
N GLU A 22 1.12 -4.67 -0.96
CA GLU A 22 2.18 -5.06 -0.04
C GLU A 22 1.68 -6.09 1.00
N CYS A 23 0.46 -5.91 1.50
CA CYS A 23 -0.16 -6.84 2.44
C CYS A 23 -0.43 -8.23 1.81
N ILE A 24 -0.90 -8.27 0.55
CA ILE A 24 -1.12 -9.52 -0.17
C ILE A 24 0.20 -10.22 -0.48
N THR A 25 1.21 -9.48 -0.94
CA THR A 25 2.50 -10.07 -1.29
C THR A 25 3.26 -10.58 -0.07
N SER A 26 3.05 -9.95 1.09
CA SER A 26 3.56 -10.39 2.39
C SER A 26 2.66 -11.42 3.09
N PHE A 27 1.59 -11.86 2.44
CA PHE A 27 0.63 -12.80 3.01
C PHE A 27 1.21 -14.21 3.06
N ASP A 28 1.35 -14.75 4.25
CA ASP A 28 1.68 -16.16 4.46
C ASP A 28 0.46 -16.89 5.04
N MET A 29 -0.05 -17.88 4.29
CA MET A 29 -1.21 -18.70 4.68
C MET A 29 -0.96 -19.52 5.96
N ARG A 30 0.30 -19.82 6.29
CA ARG A 30 0.67 -20.62 7.47
C ARG A 30 0.67 -19.78 8.73
N ASN A 31 0.94 -18.48 8.63
CA ASN A 31 0.88 -17.54 9.74
C ASN A 31 -0.55 -17.13 10.13
N GLY A 32 -1.58 -17.63 9.45
CA GLY A 32 -2.98 -17.36 9.78
C GLY A 32 -3.37 -15.88 9.66
N ARG A 33 -2.57 -15.05 8.95
CA ARG A 33 -3.12 -13.81 8.42
C ARG A 33 -4.21 -14.22 7.45
N CYS A 34 -5.35 -13.55 7.51
CA CYS A 34 -6.45 -13.75 6.58
C CYS A 34 -6.49 -12.55 5.65
N ILE A 35 -6.83 -12.75 4.37
CA ILE A 35 -6.93 -11.69 3.35
C ILE A 35 -7.83 -10.53 3.81
N SER A 36 -8.81 -10.81 4.68
CA SER A 36 -9.66 -9.81 5.33
C SER A 36 -8.89 -8.70 6.04
N LYS A 37 -7.70 -8.99 6.59
CA LYS A 37 -6.82 -7.98 7.21
C LYS A 37 -6.21 -7.01 6.18
N CYS A 38 -5.98 -7.47 4.95
CA CYS A 38 -5.52 -6.59 3.87
C CYS A 38 -6.67 -5.73 3.34
N VAL A 39 -7.88 -6.28 3.26
CA VAL A 39 -9.07 -5.51 2.82
C VAL A 39 -9.41 -4.36 3.79
N GLU A 40 -9.11 -4.49 5.08
CA GLU A 40 -9.23 -3.41 6.07
C GLU A 40 -8.43 -2.15 5.71
N ILE A 41 -7.33 -2.29 4.95
CA ILE A 41 -6.49 -1.16 4.52
C ILE A 41 -7.27 -0.22 3.58
N LEU A 42 -8.04 -0.82 2.67
CA LEU A 42 -8.88 -0.08 1.73
C LEU A 42 -10.05 0.59 2.46
N LYS A 43 -10.67 -0.10 3.41
CA LYS A 43 -11.81 0.43 4.19
C LYS A 43 -11.46 1.64 5.06
N ARG A 44 -10.23 1.75 5.54
CA ARG A 44 -9.78 2.88 6.38
C ARG A 44 -9.65 4.19 5.62
N ASN A 45 -9.56 4.14 4.29
CA ASN A 45 -9.44 5.32 3.43
C ASN A 45 -10.77 5.70 2.76
N ASP A 46 -11.82 4.89 2.94
CA ASP A 46 -13.15 5.12 2.38
C ASP A 46 -14.07 5.94 3.34
N ASN A 47 -13.58 6.30 4.53
CA ASN A 47 -14.30 7.05 5.58
C ASN A 47 -13.71 8.44 5.85
#